data_AF-A0A1X1RMA7-F1
#
_entry.id   AF-A0A1X1RMA7-F1
#
_cell.length_a   1.000
_cell.length_b   1.000
_cell.length_c   1.000
_cell.angle_alpha   90.00
_cell.angle_beta   90.00
_cell.angle_gamma   90.00
#
_symmetry.space_group_name_H-M   'P 1'
#
loop_
_entity.id
_entity.type
_entity.pdbx_description
1 polymer ?
#
loop_
_entity_poly.entity_id
_entity_poly.type
_entity_poly.pdbx_seq_one_letter_code
_entity_poly.pdbx_strand_id
1 'polypeptide(L)'
;MALLTFQAILTQVDVRGILGSIRVPTLVLHREKDAIPVEFARELAAMIPSARLVELDGIDHWPFVGDINSITGEIEEFLTGQRHEHVPDRVLATVLFTDIVDSTRRAAELGDRRWRELLERHDDTTCNEIARFHGRFVKHTGDGVLATFDGPTTCAPLCHRTRRAHTGIGYRHSMRPAHRRV
;
A
#
# COMPACT_ATOMS: atom_id res chain seq x y z
N MET A 1 -34.23 17.57 -6.83
CA MET A 1 -34.68 18.24 -8.07
C MET A 1 -33.55 18.44 -9.07
N ALA A 2 -32.40 19.06 -8.72
CA ALA A 2 -31.29 19.27 -9.67
C ALA A 2 -30.68 18.01 -10.30
N LEU A 3 -30.52 16.92 -9.54
CA LEU A 3 -29.96 15.64 -10.04
C LEU A 3 -30.85 15.00 -11.13
N LEU A 4 -32.17 15.00 -10.90
CA LEU A 4 -33.15 14.46 -11.85
C LEU A 4 -33.22 15.29 -13.14
N THR A 5 -33.13 16.62 -13.04
CA THR A 5 -33.10 17.49 -14.22
C THR A 5 -31.82 17.30 -15.04
N PHE A 6 -30.66 17.13 -14.39
CA PHE A 6 -29.39 16.87 -15.07
C PHE A 6 -29.40 15.52 -15.81
N GLN A 7 -29.88 14.46 -15.15
CA GLN A 7 -30.04 13.15 -15.80
C GLN A 7 -31.02 13.20 -16.98
N ALA A 8 -32.15 13.89 -16.83
CA ALA A 8 -33.13 14.03 -17.91
C ALA A 8 -32.57 14.76 -19.13
N ILE A 9 -31.76 15.80 -18.94
CA ILE A 9 -31.11 16.52 -20.04
C ILE A 9 -30.10 15.63 -20.77
N LEU A 10 -29.29 14.85 -20.04
CA LEU A 10 -28.32 13.95 -20.66
C LEU A 10 -29.00 12.81 -21.45
N THR A 11 -30.16 12.32 -21.00
CA THR A 11 -30.90 11.27 -21.73
C THR A 11 -31.54 11.74 -23.05
N GLN A 12 -31.63 13.06 -23.29
CA GLN A 12 -32.21 13.61 -24.52
C GLN A 12 -31.18 13.86 -25.63
N VAL A 13 -29.89 13.68 -25.34
CA VAL A 13 -28.83 13.92 -26.33
C VAL A 13 -28.56 12.64 -27.12
N ASP A 14 -28.91 12.65 -28.40
CA ASP A 14 -28.56 11.58 -29.34
C ASP A 14 -27.31 11.96 -30.15
N VAL A 15 -26.20 11.28 -29.89
CA VAL A 15 -24.92 11.48 -30.60
C VAL A 15 -24.67 10.46 -31.71
N ARG A 16 -25.57 9.48 -31.92
CA ARG A 16 -25.32 8.36 -32.86
C ARG A 16 -24.98 8.81 -34.27
N GLY A 17 -25.61 9.89 -34.73
CA GLY A 17 -25.37 10.49 -36.05
C GLY A 17 -23.96 11.07 -36.25
N ILE A 18 -23.18 11.31 -35.19
CA ILE A 18 -21.83 11.90 -35.27
C ILE A 18 -20.71 10.95 -34.86
N LEU A 19 -20.99 9.80 -34.23
CA LEU A 19 -19.96 8.88 -33.74
C LEU A 19 -19.02 8.39 -34.86
N GLY A 20 -19.55 8.19 -36.06
CA GLY A 20 -18.76 7.79 -37.24
C GLY A 20 -17.76 8.84 -37.72
N SER A 21 -17.86 10.10 -37.26
CA SER A 21 -16.87 11.14 -37.58
C SER A 21 -15.62 11.08 -36.70
N ILE A 22 -15.62 10.27 -35.64
CA ILE A 22 -14.46 10.10 -34.76
C ILE A 22 -13.44 9.21 -35.48
N ARG A 23 -12.33 9.82 -35.94
CA ARG A 23 -11.26 9.13 -36.69
C ARG A 23 -10.02 8.78 -35.85
N VAL A 24 -9.93 9.29 -34.64
CA VAL A 24 -8.81 9.03 -33.72
C VAL A 24 -9.02 7.73 -32.94
N PRO A 25 -7.95 7.06 -32.49
CA PRO A 25 -8.06 5.94 -31.55
C PRO A 25 -8.94 6.34 -30.37
N THR A 26 -9.89 5.48 -29.99
CA THR A 26 -10.85 5.75 -28.92
C THR A 26 -10.91 4.57 -27.98
N LEU A 27 -10.92 4.81 -26.68
CA LEU A 27 -11.16 3.79 -25.66
C LEU A 27 -12.57 3.96 -25.09
N VAL A 28 -13.34 2.88 -25.06
CA VAL A 28 -14.65 2.80 -24.39
C VAL A 28 -14.49 1.84 -23.22
N LEU A 29 -14.77 2.32 -22.01
CA LEU A 29 -14.71 1.53 -20.77
C LEU A 29 -16.11 1.41 -20.20
N HIS A 30 -16.50 0.20 -19.79
CA HIS A 30 -17.79 -0.02 -19.14
C HIS A 30 -17.72 -1.16 -18.12
N ARG A 31 -18.50 -1.06 -17.04
CA ARG A 31 -18.60 -2.12 -16.03
C ARG A 31 -19.75 -3.07 -16.37
N GLU A 32 -19.52 -4.38 -16.35
CA GLU A 32 -20.52 -5.37 -16.76
C GLU A 32 -21.80 -5.32 -15.91
N LYS A 33 -21.70 -4.92 -14.63
CA LYS A 33 -22.82 -4.91 -13.68
C LYS A 33 -23.22 -3.48 -13.25
N ASP A 34 -22.87 -2.48 -14.05
CA ASP A 34 -23.33 -1.10 -13.86
C ASP A 34 -24.87 -1.04 -13.93
N ALA A 35 -25.45 -0.03 -13.27
CA ALA A 35 -26.85 0.34 -13.44
C ALA A 35 -27.19 0.73 -14.90
N ILE A 36 -26.20 1.20 -15.67
CA ILE A 36 -26.33 1.37 -17.13
C ILE A 36 -25.93 0.07 -17.83
N PRO A 37 -26.83 -0.53 -18.65
CA PRO A 37 -26.54 -1.77 -19.35
C PRO A 37 -25.30 -1.69 -20.27
N VAL A 38 -24.49 -2.74 -20.26
CA VAL A 38 -23.24 -2.84 -21.04
C VAL A 38 -23.49 -2.82 -22.56
N GLU A 39 -24.68 -3.17 -23.00
CA GLU A 39 -25.13 -3.13 -24.39
C GLU A 39 -24.98 -1.73 -24.98
N PHE A 40 -25.22 -0.67 -24.19
CA PHE A 40 -25.01 0.70 -24.66
C PHE A 40 -23.55 1.00 -24.99
N ALA A 41 -22.61 0.46 -24.20
CA ALA A 41 -21.18 0.61 -24.48
C ALA A 41 -20.75 -0.18 -25.72
N ARG A 42 -21.32 -1.39 -25.91
CA ARG A 42 -21.11 -2.20 -27.12
C ARG A 42 -21.60 -1.49 -28.37
N GLU A 43 -22.81 -0.93 -28.34
CA GLU A 43 -23.37 -0.14 -29.43
C GLU A 43 -22.52 1.10 -29.73
N LEU A 44 -22.12 1.85 -28.68
CA LEU A 44 -21.25 3.02 -28.80
C LEU A 44 -19.93 2.69 -29.50
N ALA A 45 -19.25 1.64 -29.03
CA ALA A 45 -17.99 1.20 -29.60
C ALA A 45 -18.13 0.73 -31.05
N ALA A 46 -19.21 0.01 -31.38
CA ALA A 46 -19.49 -0.45 -32.74
C ALA A 46 -19.70 0.71 -33.75
N MET A 47 -20.17 1.88 -33.28
CA MET A 47 -20.37 3.06 -34.12
C MET A 47 -19.11 3.91 -34.32
N ILE A 48 -18.04 3.66 -33.57
CA ILE A 48 -16.77 4.40 -33.67
C ILE A 48 -15.73 3.51 -34.36
N PRO A 49 -15.25 3.86 -35.58
CA PRO A 49 -14.40 2.96 -36.38
C PRO A 49 -13.11 2.49 -35.70
N SER A 50 -12.52 3.33 -34.84
CA SER A 50 -11.25 3.08 -34.16
C SER A 50 -11.42 2.87 -32.65
N ALA A 51 -12.60 2.43 -32.20
CA ALA A 51 -12.85 2.18 -30.79
C ALA A 51 -12.35 0.82 -30.32
N ARG A 52 -11.74 0.82 -29.14
CA ARG A 52 -11.46 -0.37 -28.32
C ARG A 52 -12.45 -0.38 -27.16
N LEU A 53 -13.30 -1.38 -27.08
CA LEU A 53 -14.16 -1.62 -25.92
C LEU A 53 -13.42 -2.50 -24.91
N VAL A 54 -13.42 -2.10 -23.64
CA VAL A 54 -12.99 -2.94 -22.53
C VAL A 54 -14.11 -3.01 -21.50
N GLU A 55 -14.60 -4.22 -21.28
CA GLU A 55 -15.60 -4.54 -20.26
C GLU A 55 -14.87 -4.95 -18.98
N LEU A 56 -15.20 -4.28 -17.88
CA LEU A 56 -14.58 -4.45 -16.58
C LEU A 56 -15.58 -5.12 -15.62
N ASP A 57 -15.13 -6.02 -14.76
CA ASP A 57 -15.99 -6.55 -13.69
C ASP A 57 -16.32 -5.45 -12.67
N GLY A 58 -17.49 -5.51 -12.06
CA GLY A 58 -17.91 -4.57 -11.00
C GLY A 58 -19.21 -3.83 -11.31
N ILE A 59 -19.66 -3.05 -10.32
CA ILE A 59 -20.97 -2.36 -10.32
C ILE A 59 -20.83 -0.83 -10.33
N ASP A 60 -19.60 -0.32 -10.22
CA ASP A 60 -19.35 1.09 -9.99
C ASP A 60 -19.61 1.92 -11.26
N HIS A 61 -20.63 2.77 -11.21
CA HIS A 61 -20.92 3.69 -12.32
C HIS A 61 -19.93 4.86 -12.41
N TRP A 62 -19.50 5.37 -11.25
CA TRP A 62 -18.60 6.52 -11.19
C TRP A 62 -17.14 6.04 -11.28
N PRO A 63 -16.33 6.57 -12.21
CA PRO A 63 -14.98 6.07 -12.47
C PRO A 63 -13.97 6.34 -11.33
N PHE A 64 -14.35 7.16 -10.35
CA PHE A 64 -13.55 7.50 -9.17
C PHE A 64 -14.03 6.80 -7.89
N VAL A 65 -14.92 5.81 -8.00
CA VAL A 65 -15.45 5.01 -6.88
C VAL A 65 -15.10 3.54 -7.11
N GLY A 66 -14.80 2.82 -6.02
CA GLY A 66 -14.51 1.39 -6.07
C GLY A 66 -13.13 1.08 -6.67
N ASP A 67 -13.09 0.20 -7.66
CA ASP A 67 -11.85 -0.25 -8.30
C ASP A 67 -11.33 0.77 -9.34
N ILE A 68 -10.73 1.85 -8.83
CA ILE A 68 -10.13 2.90 -9.68
C ILE A 68 -8.94 2.34 -10.48
N ASN A 69 -8.19 1.40 -9.90
CA ASN A 69 -6.94 0.88 -10.48
C ASN A 69 -7.17 0.14 -11.78
N SER A 70 -8.29 -0.59 -11.93
CA SER A 70 -8.59 -1.24 -13.21
C SER A 70 -8.86 -0.21 -14.30
N ILE A 71 -9.55 0.89 -13.99
CA ILE A 71 -9.86 1.96 -14.95
C ILE A 71 -8.58 2.69 -15.35
N THR A 72 -7.77 3.10 -14.37
CA THR A 72 -6.52 3.82 -14.66
C THR A 72 -5.52 2.96 -15.40
N GLY A 73 -5.46 1.66 -15.12
CA GLY A 73 -4.62 0.71 -15.86
C GLY A 73 -4.98 0.62 -17.35
N GLU A 74 -6.28 0.55 -17.68
CA GLU A 74 -6.71 0.52 -19.08
C GLU A 74 -6.45 1.86 -19.81
N ILE A 75 -6.62 2.98 -19.10
CA ILE A 75 -6.31 4.32 -19.65
C ILE A 75 -4.80 4.44 -19.91
N GLU A 76 -3.97 4.00 -18.99
CA GLU A 76 -2.51 4.04 -19.11
C GLU A 76 -2.02 3.19 -20.28
N GLU A 77 -2.52 1.95 -20.38
CA GLU A 77 -2.17 1.07 -21.49
C GLU A 77 -2.59 1.67 -22.83
N PHE A 78 -3.77 2.27 -22.90
CA PHE A 78 -4.25 2.92 -24.11
C PHE A 78 -3.41 4.14 -24.52
N LEU A 79 -2.96 4.94 -23.56
CA LEU A 79 -2.19 6.16 -23.83
C LEU A 79 -0.71 5.89 -24.07
N THR A 80 -0.13 4.90 -23.40
CA THR A 80 1.32 4.68 -23.35
C THR A 80 1.78 3.36 -23.98
N GLY A 81 0.86 2.42 -24.20
CA GLY A 81 1.16 1.05 -24.62
C GLY A 81 1.70 0.16 -23.50
N GLN A 82 1.77 0.66 -22.25
CA GLN A 82 2.27 -0.06 -21.10
C GLN A 82 1.28 0.02 -19.94
N ARG A 83 1.19 -1.06 -19.17
CA ARG A 83 0.43 -1.10 -17.93
C ARG A 83 1.41 -1.18 -16.76
N HIS A 84 1.45 -0.16 -15.92
CA HIS A 84 2.24 -0.23 -14.70
C HIS A 84 1.43 -0.97 -13.63
N GLU A 85 2.05 -1.98 -13.03
CA GLU A 85 1.50 -2.60 -11.85
C GLU A 85 1.58 -1.58 -10.70
N HIS A 86 0.43 -1.09 -10.22
CA HIS A 86 0.36 -0.22 -9.04
C HIS A 86 0.71 -1.02 -7.78
N VAL A 87 1.98 -1.40 -7.64
CA VAL A 87 2.52 -1.77 -6.33
C VAL A 87 2.54 -0.47 -5.52
N PRO A 88 1.85 -0.36 -4.37
CA PRO A 88 1.89 0.85 -3.58
C PRO A 88 3.34 1.16 -3.24
N ASP A 89 3.85 2.25 -3.83
CA ASP A 89 5.26 2.64 -3.82
C ASP A 89 5.78 2.90 -2.38
N ARG A 90 4.84 3.09 -1.44
CA ARG A 90 5.07 3.34 -0.02
C ARG A 90 3.95 2.76 0.83
N VAL A 91 4.31 1.89 1.77
CA VAL A 91 3.41 1.46 2.84
C VAL A 91 3.76 2.23 4.12
N LEU A 92 2.74 2.60 4.90
CA LEU A 92 2.93 3.14 6.24
C LEU A 92 3.48 2.02 7.14
N ALA A 93 4.75 2.13 7.51
CA ALA A 93 5.41 1.19 8.40
C ALA A 93 5.63 1.82 9.78
N THR A 94 5.67 0.98 10.81
CA THR A 94 6.14 1.35 12.15
C THR A 94 7.61 1.00 12.29
N VAL A 95 8.45 1.99 12.57
CA VAL A 95 9.87 1.79 12.85
C VAL A 95 10.07 1.64 14.35
N LEU A 96 10.69 0.55 14.77
CA LEU A 96 11.08 0.30 16.16
C LEU A 96 12.58 0.56 16.34
N PHE A 97 12.90 1.38 17.34
CA PHE A 97 14.25 1.50 17.88
C PHE A 97 14.28 0.88 19.28
N THR A 98 15.25 0.00 19.50
CA THR A 98 15.61 -0.53 20.83
C THR A 98 16.97 0.00 21.23
N ASP A 99 17.15 0.25 22.52
CA ASP A 99 18.41 0.74 23.09
C ASP A 99 18.59 0.18 24.51
N ILE A 100 19.82 -0.20 24.86
CA ILE A 100 20.19 -0.72 26.18
C ILE A 100 20.45 0.46 27.12
N VAL A 101 19.66 0.55 28.19
CA VAL A 101 19.82 1.59 29.22
C VAL A 101 21.16 1.41 29.96
N ASP A 102 21.90 2.51 30.09
CA ASP A 102 23.23 2.61 30.71
C ASP A 102 24.31 1.71 30.06
N SER A 103 24.22 1.45 28.75
CA SER A 103 25.15 0.59 28.02
C SER A 103 26.63 0.97 28.23
N THR A 104 26.96 2.27 28.22
CA THR A 104 28.34 2.75 28.39
C THR A 104 28.91 2.42 29.77
N ARG A 105 28.12 2.60 30.84
CA ARG A 105 28.54 2.26 32.21
C ARG A 105 28.68 0.74 32.37
N ARG A 106 27.73 -0.03 31.81
CA ARG A 106 27.76 -1.50 31.84
C ARG A 106 28.95 -2.07 31.08
N ALA A 107 29.31 -1.49 29.93
CA ALA A 107 30.49 -1.87 29.18
C ALA A 107 31.78 -1.68 30.00
N ALA A 108 31.89 -0.55 30.71
CA ALA A 108 33.03 -0.26 31.58
C ALA A 108 33.12 -1.21 32.80
N GLU A 109 31.99 -1.59 33.39
CA GLU A 109 31.93 -2.51 34.54
C GLU A 109 32.22 -3.97 34.17
N LEU A 110 31.74 -4.42 33.00
CA LEU A 110 31.86 -5.82 32.56
C LEU A 110 33.18 -6.13 31.84
N GLY A 111 33.80 -5.11 31.23
CA GLY A 111 34.94 -5.25 30.33
C GLY A 111 34.54 -5.83 28.97
N ASP A 112 35.34 -5.53 27.95
CA ASP A 112 35.01 -5.73 26.53
C ASP A 112 34.53 -7.14 26.15
N ARG A 113 35.13 -8.18 26.73
CA ARG A 113 34.79 -9.57 26.41
C ARG A 113 33.38 -9.94 26.90
N ARG A 114 33.09 -9.67 28.18
CA ARG A 114 31.78 -9.97 28.77
C ARG A 114 30.68 -9.06 28.22
N TRP A 115 31.04 -7.84 27.84
CA TRP A 115 30.15 -6.92 27.15
C TRP A 115 29.76 -7.45 25.76
N ARG A 116 30.72 -7.95 24.97
CA ARG A 116 30.45 -8.59 23.68
C ARG A 116 29.53 -9.82 23.80
N GLU A 117 29.81 -10.72 24.74
CA GLU A 117 28.96 -11.89 25.00
C GLU A 117 27.53 -11.51 25.41
N LEU A 118 27.35 -10.37 26.08
CA LEU A 118 26.04 -9.85 26.45
C LEU A 118 25.30 -9.25 25.25
N LEU A 119 26.01 -8.49 24.41
CA LEU A 119 25.45 -7.94 23.17
C LEU A 119 25.01 -9.04 22.20
N GLU A 120 25.81 -10.07 21.99
CA GLU A 120 25.44 -11.20 21.11
C GLU A 120 24.15 -11.88 21.58
N ARG A 121 24.04 -12.22 22.87
CA ARG A 121 22.79 -12.81 23.41
C ARG A 121 21.59 -11.89 23.31
N HIS A 122 21.80 -10.58 23.47
CA HIS A 122 20.76 -9.58 23.30
C HIS A 122 20.29 -9.55 21.84
N ASP A 123 21.22 -9.49 20.90
CA ASP A 123 20.93 -9.42 19.47
C ASP A 123 20.17 -10.66 18.99
N ASP A 124 20.59 -11.86 19.41
CA ASP A 124 19.89 -13.11 19.11
C ASP A 124 18.45 -13.10 19.64
N THR A 125 18.26 -12.65 20.88
CA THR A 125 16.92 -12.59 21.50
C THR A 125 16.02 -11.59 20.78
N THR A 126 16.56 -10.41 20.47
CA THR A 126 15.83 -9.33 19.82
C THR A 126 15.45 -9.70 18.39
N CYS A 127 16.37 -10.32 17.62
CA CYS A 127 16.09 -10.81 16.27
C CYS A 127 15.00 -11.89 16.26
N ASN A 128 15.06 -12.86 17.19
CA ASN A 128 14.05 -13.91 17.31
C ASN A 128 12.66 -13.34 17.61
N GLU A 129 12.58 -12.37 18.52
CA GLU A 129 11.29 -11.76 18.87
C GLU A 129 10.78 -10.81 17.78
N ILE A 130 11.65 -10.09 17.06
CA ILE A 130 11.27 -9.33 15.85
C ILE A 130 10.65 -10.28 14.81
N ALA A 131 11.31 -11.40 14.50
CA ALA A 131 10.80 -12.36 13.54
C ALA A 131 9.47 -12.99 13.99
N ARG A 132 9.36 -13.33 15.27
CA ARG A 132 8.14 -13.88 15.88
C ARG A 132 6.92 -12.96 15.74
N PHE A 133 7.14 -11.65 15.77
CA PHE A 133 6.11 -10.65 15.57
C PHE A 133 6.11 -10.07 14.15
N HIS A 134 6.54 -10.86 13.15
CA HIS A 134 6.51 -10.50 11.74
C HIS A 134 7.17 -9.15 11.42
N GLY A 135 8.14 -8.74 12.23
CA GLY A 135 8.96 -7.58 11.98
C GLY A 135 10.13 -7.94 11.05
N ARG A 136 10.62 -6.95 10.32
CA ARG A 136 11.83 -7.05 9.52
C ARG A 136 12.96 -6.29 10.21
N PHE A 137 14.00 -7.03 10.60
CA PHE A 137 15.27 -6.45 11.05
C PHE A 137 15.90 -5.62 9.94
N VAL A 138 16.40 -4.43 10.28
CA VAL A 138 17.08 -3.53 9.33
C VAL A 138 18.58 -3.51 9.60
N LYS A 139 19.00 -3.12 10.82
CA LYS A 139 20.41 -3.04 11.22
C LYS A 139 20.59 -2.90 12.73
N HIS A 140 21.82 -3.13 13.19
CA HIS A 140 22.27 -2.73 14.52
C HIS A 140 22.64 -1.23 14.56
N THR A 141 22.48 -0.62 15.73
CA THR A 141 22.87 0.77 16.02
C THR A 141 23.84 0.84 17.20
N GLY A 142 24.70 -0.17 17.35
CA GLY A 142 25.66 -0.30 18.46
C GLY A 142 25.13 -1.26 19.52
N ASP A 143 24.49 -0.72 20.54
CA ASP A 143 23.81 -1.42 21.64
C ASP A 143 22.30 -1.59 21.42
N GLY A 144 21.82 -1.17 20.26
CA GLY A 144 20.41 -1.17 19.87
C GLY A 144 20.13 -1.80 18.51
N VAL A 145 18.85 -1.99 18.23
CA VAL A 145 18.36 -2.56 16.96
C VAL A 145 17.32 -1.66 16.32
N LEU A 146 17.42 -1.55 14.99
CA LEU A 146 16.41 -0.94 14.12
C LEU A 146 15.60 -2.04 13.40
N ALA A 147 14.28 -2.00 13.55
CA ALA A 147 13.35 -2.91 12.89
C ALA A 147 12.13 -2.17 12.31
N THR A 148 11.47 -2.78 11.33
CA THR A 148 10.23 -2.28 10.73
C THR A 148 9.10 -3.28 10.85
N PHE A 149 7.89 -2.78 11.04
CA PHE A 149 6.64 -3.56 11.14
C PHE A 149 5.58 -2.92 10.24
N ASP A 150 4.62 -3.72 9.78
CA ASP A 150 3.52 -3.24 8.92
C ASP A 150 2.50 -2.39 9.70
N GLY A 151 2.58 -2.38 11.04
CA GLY A 151 1.73 -1.54 11.88
C GLY A 151 2.09 -1.58 13.36
N PRO A 152 1.54 -0.65 14.17
CA PRO A 152 1.85 -0.54 15.59
C PRO A 152 1.30 -1.73 16.40
N THR A 153 0.21 -2.35 15.94
CA THR A 153 -0.41 -3.54 16.56
C THR A 153 0.51 -4.75 16.55
N THR A 154 1.29 -4.94 15.49
CA THR A 154 2.28 -6.02 15.39
C THR A 154 3.52 -5.74 16.23
N CYS A 155 3.86 -4.46 16.44
CA CYS A 155 5.03 -4.03 17.21
C CYS A 155 4.80 -4.00 18.73
N ALA A 156 3.57 -3.70 19.18
CA ALA A 156 3.26 -3.51 20.61
C ALA A 156 3.55 -4.73 21.52
N PRO A 157 3.25 -5.98 21.12
CA PRO A 157 3.56 -7.16 21.93
C PRO A 157 5.06 -7.36 22.19
N LEU A 158 5.90 -7.07 21.19
CA LEU A 158 7.36 -7.11 21.31
C LEU A 158 7.83 -6.15 22.41
N CYS A 159 7.41 -4.89 22.34
CA CYS A 159 7.80 -3.85 23.31
C CYS A 159 7.34 -4.18 24.75
N HIS A 160 6.20 -4.84 24.89
CA HIS A 160 5.73 -5.29 26.21
C HIS A 160 6.61 -6.42 26.75
N ARG A 161 7.02 -7.36 25.89
CA ARG A 161 7.79 -8.53 26.29
C ARG A 161 9.26 -8.20 26.56
N THR A 162 9.94 -7.43 25.72
CA THR A 162 11.34 -7.01 25.97
C THR A 162 11.47 -6.20 27.26
N ARG A 163 10.45 -5.41 27.63
CA ARG A 163 10.38 -4.73 28.95
C ARG A 163 10.25 -5.70 30.13
N ARG A 164 9.72 -6.92 29.93
CA ARG A 164 9.43 -7.90 30.99
C ARG A 164 10.37 -9.12 31.01
N ALA A 165 10.97 -9.48 29.87
CA ALA A 165 11.67 -10.74 29.68
C ALA A 165 13.15 -10.73 30.08
N HIS A 166 13.76 -9.56 30.27
CA HIS A 166 15.17 -9.47 30.64
C HIS A 166 15.34 -9.00 32.08
N THR A 167 15.45 -9.96 32.99
CA THR A 167 15.92 -9.75 34.36
C THR A 167 17.39 -9.34 34.33
N GLY A 168 17.66 -8.04 34.16
CA GLY A 168 19.00 -7.46 34.33
C GLY A 168 19.35 -6.27 33.43
N ILE A 169 18.62 -5.99 32.35
CA ILE A 169 18.90 -4.89 31.40
C ILE A 169 17.62 -4.12 31.12
N GLY A 170 17.67 -2.79 31.23
CA GLY A 170 16.55 -1.91 30.87
C GLY A 170 16.56 -1.59 29.38
N TYR A 171 15.39 -1.55 28.75
CA TYR A 171 15.25 -1.24 27.32
C TYR A 171 14.44 0.02 27.08
N ARG A 172 15.00 0.96 26.32
CA ARG A 172 14.24 2.08 25.77
C ARG A 172 13.68 1.69 24.41
N HIS A 173 12.40 1.97 24.22
CA HIS A 173 11.71 1.73 22.95
C HIS A 173 11.18 3.06 22.42
N SER A 174 11.36 3.31 21.14
CA SER A 174 10.62 4.37 20.44
C SER A 174 10.03 3.82 19.15
N MET A 175 8.77 4.19 18.88
CA MET A 175 8.06 3.87 17.65
C MET A 175 7.82 5.15 16.87
N ARG A 176 8.07 5.13 15.56
CA ARG A 176 7.70 6.23 14.67
C ARG A 176 7.03 5.70 13.41
N PRO A 177 5.96 6.37 12.93
CA PRO A 177 5.45 6.11 11.58
C PRO A 177 6.53 6.51 10.57
N ALA A 178 6.73 5.68 9.56
CA ALA A 178 7.62 5.96 8.45
C ALA A 178 7.02 5.41 7.16
N HIS A 179 7.37 6.04 6.04
CA HIS A 179 7.08 5.48 4.72
C HIS A 179 8.19 4.52 4.35
N ARG A 180 7.85 3.24 4.18
CA ARG A 180 8.78 2.24 3.68
C ARG A 180 8.51 2.01 2.20
N ARG A 181 9.55 2.12 1.36
CA ARG A 181 9.49 1.63 -0.03
C ARG A 181 9.40 0.11 0.01
N VAL A 182 8.46 -0.44 -0.76
CA VAL A 182 8.22 -1.89 -0.86
C VAL A 182 9.42 -2.58 -1.51
#